data_AF-A0A376KY20-F1
#
_entry.id   AF-A0A376KY20-F1
#
_cell.length_a   1.000
_cell.length_b   1.000
_cell.length_c   1.000
_cell.angle_alpha   90.00
_cell.angle_beta   90.00
_cell.angle_gamma   90.00
#
_symmetry.space_group_name_H-M   'P 1'
#
loop_
_entity.id
_entity.type
_entity.pdbx_description
1 polymer ?
#
loop_
_entity_poly.entity_id
_entity_poly.type
_entity_poly.pdbx_seq_one_letter_code
_entity_poly.pdbx_strand_id
1 'polypeptide(L)'
;MLFNFDQANQQLNITIPQAWLAWHSENWTPPSTWKEGVAGVLMDYNLFASSYRPQDGSSSTNLNAYGTAGINTGAWRLRSDYQFESD
;
A
#
# COMPACT_ATOMS: atom_id res chain seq x y z
N MET A 1 -22.57 31.17 13.62
CA MET A 1 -21.21 30.71 13.94
C MET A 1 -20.79 31.38 15.23
N LEU A 2 -20.19 30.65 16.18
CA LEU A 2 -19.72 31.19 17.46
C LEU A 2 -18.26 30.82 17.66
N PHE A 3 -17.47 31.75 18.20
CA PHE A 3 -16.06 31.54 18.54
C PHE A 3 -15.87 31.87 20.03
N ASN A 4 -15.34 30.93 20.80
CA ASN A 4 -15.01 31.12 22.21
C ASN A 4 -13.57 30.66 22.44
N PHE A 5 -12.69 31.59 22.82
CA PHE A 5 -11.30 31.30 23.12
C PHE A 5 -11.11 31.15 24.62
N ASP A 6 -10.79 29.94 25.06
CA ASP A 6 -10.35 29.65 26.42
C ASP A 6 -8.82 29.76 26.46
N GLN A 7 -8.34 30.90 26.93
CA GLN A 7 -6.93 31.21 27.04
C GLN A 7 -6.20 30.33 28.07
N ALA A 8 -6.88 29.90 29.13
CA ALA A 8 -6.27 29.10 30.20
C ALA A 8 -5.91 27.69 29.69
N ASN A 9 -6.74 27.14 28.81
CA ASN A 9 -6.55 25.82 28.21
C ASN A 9 -6.00 25.85 26.77
N GLN A 10 -5.70 27.04 26.23
CA GLN A 10 -5.30 27.24 24.83
C GLN A 10 -6.27 26.61 23.82
N GLN A 11 -7.58 26.63 24.13
CA GLN A 11 -8.60 26.00 23.31
C GLN A 11 -9.46 27.03 22.59
N LEU A 12 -9.59 26.89 21.26
CA LEU A 12 -10.54 27.66 20.47
C LEU A 12 -11.77 26.79 20.15
N ASN A 13 -12.88 27.09 20.81
CA ASN A 13 -14.16 26.43 20.59
C ASN A 13 -14.93 27.15 19.47
N ILE A 14 -15.27 26.41 18.41
CA ILE A 14 -15.96 26.95 17.23
C ILE A 14 -17.26 26.18 17.01
N THR A 15 -18.40 26.88 16.96
CA THR A 15 -19.71 26.29 16.64
C THR A 15 -20.13 26.69 15.23
N ILE A 16 -20.25 25.71 14.34
CA ILE A 16 -20.63 25.89 12.93
C ILE A 16 -21.95 25.15 12.67
N PRO A 17 -22.97 25.78 12.06
CA PRO A 17 -24.17 25.08 11.63
C PRO A 17 -23.84 23.98 10.61
N GLN A 18 -24.41 22.78 10.80
CA GLN A 18 -24.24 21.64 9.90
C GLN A 18 -24.56 21.97 8.43
N ALA A 19 -25.57 22.81 8.18
CA ALA A 19 -25.99 23.20 6.84
C ALA A 19 -24.90 23.92 6.01
N TRP A 20 -23.82 24.36 6.65
CA TRP A 20 -22.69 25.03 5.99
C TRP A 20 -21.49 24.12 5.78
N LEU A 21 -21.53 22.88 6.27
CA LEU A 21 -20.49 21.90 6.03
C LEU A 21 -20.67 21.32 4.63
N ALA A 22 -19.56 21.20 3.90
CA ALA A 22 -19.55 20.42 2.67
C ALA A 22 -20.00 18.99 2.97
N TRP A 23 -20.76 18.39 2.06
CA TRP A 23 -21.18 17.02 2.19
C TRP A 23 -19.95 16.11 2.35
N HIS A 24 -19.91 15.34 3.42
CA HIS A 24 -18.95 14.25 3.60
C HIS A 24 -19.75 12.98 3.91
N SER A 25 -19.46 11.88 3.23
CA SER A 25 -19.87 10.57 3.73
C SER A 25 -18.82 10.08 4.72
N GLU A 26 -19.18 9.16 5.61
CA GLU A 26 -18.23 8.59 6.59
C GLU A 26 -16.98 7.97 5.92
N ASN A 27 -17.09 7.52 4.68
CA ASN A 27 -16.03 6.83 3.95
C ASN A 27 -15.47 7.65 2.76
N TRP A 28 -15.88 8.92 2.59
CA TRP A 28 -15.41 9.74 1.47
C TRP A 28 -14.27 10.66 1.89
N THR A 29 -13.14 10.53 1.20
CA THR A 29 -11.95 11.36 1.41
C THR A 29 -11.72 12.23 0.17
N PRO A 30 -11.71 13.57 0.27
CA PRO A 30 -11.56 14.46 -0.87
C PRO A 30 -10.28 14.17 -1.67
N PRO A 31 -10.31 14.21 -3.02
CA PRO A 31 -9.12 13.98 -3.84
C PRO A 31 -7.93 14.91 -3.50
N SER A 32 -8.21 16.12 -3.00
CA SER A 32 -7.19 17.08 -2.56
C SER A 32 -6.35 16.62 -1.37
N THR A 33 -6.82 15.63 -0.62
CA THR A 33 -6.09 15.08 0.53
C THR A 33 -5.19 13.89 0.16
N TRP A 34 -5.27 13.40 -1.08
CA TRP A 34 -4.47 12.28 -1.53
C TRP A 34 -3.02 12.70 -1.68
N LYS A 35 -2.11 11.90 -1.14
CA LYS A 35 -0.67 12.10 -1.28
C LYS A 35 -0.11 11.05 -2.21
N GLU A 36 0.82 11.47 -3.06
CA GLU A 36 1.52 10.57 -3.99
C GLU A 36 2.49 9.60 -3.30
N GLY A 37 2.72 9.79 -2.01
CA GLY A 37 3.68 9.02 -1.23
C GLY A 37 5.10 9.52 -1.39
N VAL A 38 6.05 8.75 -0.87
CA VAL A 38 7.48 9.05 -0.89
C VAL A 38 8.13 8.21 -1.97
N ALA A 39 9.01 8.81 -2.77
CA ALA A 39 9.71 8.09 -3.82
C ALA A 39 10.55 6.93 -3.25
N GLY A 40 10.54 5.78 -3.93
CA GLY A 40 11.15 4.57 -3.42
C GLY A 40 11.29 3.45 -4.45
N VAL A 41 11.99 2.40 -4.02
CA VAL A 41 12.18 1.14 -4.76
C VAL A 41 11.54 0.02 -3.95
N LEU A 42 10.94 -0.94 -4.65
CA LEU A 42 10.26 -2.10 -4.11
C LEU A 42 10.84 -3.36 -4.75
N MET A 43 10.96 -4.42 -3.97
CA MET A 43 11.32 -5.75 -4.47
C MET A 43 10.59 -6.78 -3.62
N ASP A 44 9.81 -7.64 -4.26
CA ASP A 44 9.29 -8.85 -3.67
C ASP A 44 9.85 -10.08 -4.39
N TYR A 45 9.82 -11.21 -3.67
CA TYR A 45 10.31 -12.49 -4.13
C TYR A 45 9.50 -13.61 -3.46
N ASN A 46 9.24 -14.67 -4.22
CA ASN A 46 8.60 -15.89 -3.79
C ASN A 46 9.45 -17.05 -4.30
N LEU A 47 9.75 -18.01 -3.41
CA LEU A 47 10.60 -19.17 -3.72
C LEU A 47 9.82 -20.44 -3.39
N PHE A 48 9.72 -21.32 -4.37
CA PHE A 48 9.08 -22.63 -4.27
C PHE A 48 10.10 -23.71 -4.60
N ALA A 49 10.40 -24.58 -3.62
CA ALA A 49 11.25 -25.73 -3.81
C ALA A 49 10.43 -27.00 -3.53
N SER A 50 10.41 -27.93 -4.48
CA SER A 50 9.79 -29.24 -4.30
C SER A 50 10.77 -30.35 -4.67
N SER A 51 10.76 -31.44 -3.91
CA SER A 51 11.59 -32.60 -4.18
C SER A 51 10.70 -33.83 -4.23
N TYR A 52 10.75 -34.54 -5.35
CA TYR A 52 10.00 -35.76 -5.58
C TYR A 52 10.95 -36.95 -5.48
N ARG A 53 10.67 -37.85 -4.53
CA ARG A 53 11.46 -39.07 -4.28
C ARG A 53 10.55 -40.30 -4.32
N PRO A 54 10.39 -40.94 -5.49
CA PRO A 54 9.61 -42.16 -5.60
C PRO A 54 10.36 -43.37 -5.01
N GLN A 55 9.61 -44.43 -4.66
CA GLN A 55 10.16 -45.66 -4.09
C GLN A 55 10.86 -46.54 -5.15
N ASP A 56 10.45 -46.39 -6.42
CA ASP A 56 11.11 -46.89 -7.64
C ASP A 56 11.12 -45.77 -8.70
N GLY A 57 12.27 -45.52 -9.35
CA GLY A 57 12.44 -44.51 -10.41
C GLY A 57 13.38 -43.34 -10.05
N SER A 58 13.48 -42.34 -10.92
CA SER A 58 14.35 -41.16 -10.73
C SER A 58 13.71 -40.11 -9.82
N SER A 59 14.48 -39.54 -8.91
CA SER A 59 14.07 -38.36 -8.13
C SER A 59 14.19 -37.07 -8.96
N SER A 60 13.23 -36.16 -8.85
CA SER A 60 13.31 -34.81 -9.43
C SER A 60 13.29 -33.75 -8.33
N THR A 61 13.92 -32.61 -8.58
CA THR A 61 13.93 -31.47 -7.66
C THR A 61 13.63 -30.22 -8.45
N ASN A 62 12.46 -29.63 -8.22
CA ASN A 62 12.05 -28.44 -8.97
C ASN A 62 12.23 -27.21 -8.07
N LEU A 63 12.88 -26.20 -8.61
CA LEU A 63 13.04 -24.90 -7.97
C LEU A 63 12.39 -23.84 -8.85
N ASN A 64 11.41 -23.16 -8.29
CA ASN A 64 10.68 -22.07 -8.92
C ASN A 64 10.87 -20.81 -8.09
N ALA A 65 11.13 -19.69 -8.74
CA ALA A 65 11.21 -18.39 -8.12
C ALA A 65 10.42 -17.39 -8.96
N TYR A 66 9.68 -16.50 -8.32
CA TYR A 66 9.03 -15.39 -9.01
C TYR A 66 8.94 -14.19 -8.09
N GLY A 67 8.82 -13.00 -8.64
CA GLY A 67 8.62 -11.79 -7.85
C GLY A 67 8.46 -10.56 -8.72
N THR A 68 8.23 -9.42 -8.06
CA THR A 68 8.09 -8.13 -8.73
C THR A 68 9.13 -7.15 -8.19
N ALA A 69 9.79 -6.44 -9.11
CA ALA A 69 10.58 -5.26 -8.80
C ALA A 69 9.79 -4.01 -9.17
N GLY A 70 9.94 -2.92 -8.42
CA GLY A 70 9.16 -1.72 -8.66
C GLY A 70 9.85 -0.44 -8.23
N ILE A 71 9.42 0.67 -8.84
CA ILE A 71 9.84 2.03 -8.50
C ILE A 71 8.58 2.89 -8.37
N ASN A 72 8.55 3.80 -7.40
CA ASN A 72 7.51 4.81 -7.29
C ASN A 72 8.13 6.21 -7.18
N THR A 73 7.61 7.17 -7.93
CA THR A 73 8.04 8.57 -7.90
C THR A 73 6.90 9.50 -8.30
N GLY A 74 6.47 10.36 -7.39
CA GLY A 74 5.22 11.12 -7.55
C GLY A 74 4.05 10.19 -7.90
N ALA A 75 3.26 10.56 -8.90
CA ALA A 75 2.13 9.74 -9.37
C ALA A 75 2.52 8.45 -10.11
N TRP A 76 3.79 8.31 -10.52
CA TRP A 76 4.25 7.19 -11.31
C TRP A 76 4.56 5.96 -10.45
N ARG A 77 4.04 4.81 -10.89
CA ARG A 77 4.25 3.50 -10.27
C ARG A 77 4.65 2.49 -11.34
N LEU A 78 5.94 2.19 -11.42
CA LEU A 78 6.48 1.20 -12.36
C LEU A 78 6.67 -0.14 -11.65
N ARG A 79 6.27 -1.24 -12.29
CA ARG A 79 6.38 -2.62 -11.77
C ARG A 79 6.88 -3.53 -12.88
N SER A 80 7.72 -4.50 -12.55
CA SER A 80 8.31 -5.48 -13.46
C SER A 80 8.33 -6.84 -12.79
N ASP A 81 7.67 -7.82 -13.40
CA ASP A 81 7.62 -9.19 -12.90
C ASP A 81 8.78 -10.01 -13.46
N TYR A 82 9.30 -10.93 -12.66
CA TYR A 82 10.31 -11.91 -13.07
C TYR A 82 9.94 -13.30 -12.58
N GLN A 83 10.30 -14.31 -13.38
CA GLN A 83 10.14 -15.72 -13.04
C GLN A 83 11.41 -16.47 -13.43
N PHE A 84 11.82 -17.40 -12.57
CA PHE A 84 12.91 -18.35 -12.79
C PHE A 84 12.41 -19.75 -12.45
N GLU A 85 12.76 -20.71 -13.28
CA GLU A 85 12.42 -22.12 -13.09
C GLU A 85 13.68 -22.94 -13.38
N SER A 86 13.96 -23.91 -12.52
CA SER A 86 15.06 -24.87 -12.65
C SER A 86 14.56 -26.26 -12.32
N ASP A 87 14.81 -27.17 -13.24
CA ASP A 87 14.56 -28.62 -13.12
C ASP A 87 15.78 -29.37 -12.56
#